data_AF-A0A2H0V490-F1
#
_entry.id   AF-A0A2H0V490-F1
#
_cell.length_a   1.000
_cell.length_b   1.000
_cell.length_c   1.000
_cell.angle_alpha   90.00
_cell.angle_beta   90.00
_cell.angle_gamma   90.00
#
_symmetry.space_group_name_H-M   'P 1'
#
loop_
_entity.id
_entity.type
_entity.pdbx_description
1 polymer ?
#
loop_
_entity_poly.entity_id
_entity_poly.type
_entity_poly.pdbx_seq_one_letter_code
_entity_poly.pdbx_strand_id
1 'polypeptide(L)'
;MEEFPQEQQEKKQFGLDVTFDQLAEALPDFKKMIGFDQKSDYHTLTLDVHTKELVAALENDPFILSLDPKLQKLIRLAGLMHDLGKTTDIGKKGESGRQIHPQDPEKRRYANHESFSAKMSRRILTENFDLKPEELEFVVKLVRMHGDIMQIMNHFIGIKKDEKSKRKKSPKTSKYDLPEGKDLTYYAERMEHADMLPVDLSIKDKFNILFAFGRADKGANYNEETRERMENSSYENERSKIKDVVEKCKVQIAAISELGKALPAIVDAVEGMQAGDNARPKVVFHNGEYVYDKNVKVVIPEQLGKVQSLDENQKKRLVKSFINFQRYLAQDELGAIKMASHGLLRKNMKLSDEQMVDFLKAVGLTDEQVEVVIAK
;
A
#
# COMPACT_ATOMS: atom_id res chain seq x y z
N MET A 1 1.62 10.07 -56.33
CA MET A 1 1.88 10.15 -54.88
C MET A 1 0.59 10.63 -54.27
N GLU A 2 -0.22 9.70 -53.76
CA GLU A 2 -1.43 10.04 -53.01
C GLU A 2 -0.99 10.62 -51.67
N GLU A 3 -1.34 11.87 -51.42
CA GLU A 3 -1.18 12.51 -50.13
C GLU A 3 -2.09 11.78 -49.14
N PHE A 4 -1.48 11.11 -48.15
CA PHE A 4 -2.21 10.58 -47.01
C PHE A 4 -2.92 11.74 -46.31
N PRO A 5 -4.22 11.63 -46.01
CA PRO A 5 -4.93 12.65 -45.26
C PRO A 5 -4.19 12.88 -43.94
N GLN A 6 -3.81 14.13 -43.67
CA GLN A 6 -3.31 14.54 -42.37
C GLN A 6 -4.28 14.00 -41.32
N GLU A 7 -3.78 13.09 -40.50
CA GLU A 7 -4.44 12.60 -39.30
C GLU A 7 -5.10 13.80 -38.63
N GLN A 8 -6.42 13.70 -38.44
CA GLN A 8 -7.12 14.53 -37.49
C GLN A 8 -6.39 14.33 -36.16
N GLN A 9 -5.46 15.22 -35.83
CA GLN A 9 -4.94 15.36 -34.49
C GLN A 9 -6.15 15.71 -33.65
N GLU A 10 -6.76 14.67 -33.07
CA GLU A 10 -7.87 14.79 -32.14
C GLU A 10 -7.43 15.79 -31.09
N LYS A 11 -8.10 16.95 -31.06
CA LYS A 11 -7.85 17.98 -30.07
C LYS A 11 -7.94 17.31 -28.72
N LYS A 12 -6.86 17.32 -27.94
CA LYS A 12 -6.89 16.97 -26.52
C LYS A 12 -8.01 17.77 -25.87
N GLN A 13 -9.06 17.08 -25.41
CA GLN A 13 -10.36 17.71 -25.15
C GLN A 13 -10.49 18.24 -23.71
N PHE A 14 -9.71 17.70 -22.76
CA PHE A 14 -9.89 18.01 -21.34
C PHE A 14 -8.68 18.67 -20.71
N GLY A 15 -8.96 19.69 -19.90
CA GLY A 15 -8.03 20.23 -18.94
C GLY A 15 -8.09 19.50 -17.59
N LEU A 16 -7.21 19.90 -16.68
CA LEU A 16 -7.15 19.37 -15.32
C LEU A 16 -8.34 19.76 -14.42
N ASP A 17 -9.28 20.59 -14.89
CA ASP A 17 -10.49 21.03 -14.16
C ASP A 17 -11.75 20.26 -14.57
N VAL A 18 -11.59 19.16 -15.31
CA VAL A 18 -12.70 18.32 -15.76
C VAL A 18 -13.48 17.69 -14.60
N THR A 19 -14.80 17.57 -14.76
CA THR A 19 -15.71 16.90 -13.84
C THR A 19 -16.07 15.48 -14.30
N PHE A 20 -16.64 14.67 -13.40
CA PHE A 20 -17.15 13.35 -13.76
C PHE A 20 -18.19 13.43 -14.90
N ASP A 21 -19.13 14.37 -14.84
CA ASP A 21 -20.24 14.46 -15.79
C ASP A 21 -19.75 14.82 -17.20
N GLN A 22 -18.75 15.71 -17.31
CA GLN A 22 -18.10 16.02 -18.58
C GLN A 22 -17.39 14.79 -19.17
N LEU A 23 -16.70 14.01 -18.33
CA LEU A 23 -16.06 12.77 -18.78
C LEU A 23 -17.10 11.73 -19.19
N ALA A 24 -18.21 11.59 -18.46
CA ALA A 24 -19.25 10.61 -18.78
C ALA A 24 -20.05 10.96 -20.04
N GLU A 25 -20.21 12.25 -20.36
CA GLU A 25 -20.83 12.70 -21.60
C GLU A 25 -19.98 12.34 -22.82
N ALA A 26 -18.66 12.52 -22.72
CA ALA A 26 -17.74 12.35 -23.85
C ALA A 26 -17.11 10.95 -23.95
N LEU A 27 -16.89 10.27 -22.83
CA LEU A 27 -16.12 9.02 -22.78
C LEU A 27 -17.02 7.83 -22.41
N PRO A 28 -17.16 6.82 -23.29
CA PRO A 28 -17.98 5.63 -23.03
C PRO A 28 -17.60 4.87 -21.76
N ASP A 29 -16.34 4.91 -21.33
CA ASP A 29 -15.87 4.22 -20.14
C ASP A 29 -16.43 4.82 -18.84
N PHE A 30 -16.50 6.16 -18.76
CA PHE A 30 -17.15 6.86 -17.64
C PHE A 30 -18.67 6.68 -17.67
N LYS A 31 -19.27 6.69 -18.87
CA LYS A 31 -20.71 6.44 -19.04
C LYS A 31 -21.16 5.10 -18.44
N LYS A 32 -20.31 4.06 -18.48
CA LYS A 32 -20.60 2.75 -17.88
C LYS A 32 -20.68 2.77 -16.36
N MET A 33 -20.07 3.75 -15.69
CA MET A 33 -20.10 3.87 -14.23
C MET A 33 -21.48 4.35 -13.74
N ILE A 34 -22.23 5.07 -14.58
CA ILE A 34 -23.56 5.61 -14.24
C ILE A 34 -24.52 4.47 -13.90
N GLY A 35 -24.97 4.43 -12.65
CA GLY A 35 -25.91 3.41 -12.17
C GLY A 35 -25.29 2.01 -11.99
N PHE A 36 -23.97 1.87 -12.10
CA PHE A 36 -23.29 0.59 -11.86
C PHE A 36 -23.38 0.20 -10.38
N ASP A 37 -24.06 -0.89 -10.09
CA ASP A 37 -24.18 -1.41 -8.72
C ASP A 37 -22.97 -2.26 -8.37
N GLN A 38 -22.22 -1.79 -7.39
CA GLN A 38 -20.98 -2.42 -6.97
C GLN A 38 -21.18 -3.73 -6.18
N LYS A 39 -22.43 -4.09 -5.82
CA LYS A 39 -22.85 -5.31 -5.10
C LYS A 39 -21.77 -5.88 -4.17
N SER A 40 -21.30 -5.04 -3.26
CA SER A 40 -20.19 -5.33 -2.37
C SER A 40 -20.66 -5.17 -0.94
N ASP A 41 -20.12 -5.99 -0.02
CA ASP A 41 -20.38 -5.91 1.43
C ASP A 41 -19.93 -4.56 2.06
N TYR A 42 -19.46 -3.61 1.25
CA TYR A 42 -18.88 -2.33 1.65
C TYR A 42 -19.43 -1.13 0.87
N HIS A 43 -20.27 -1.34 -0.16
CA HIS A 43 -20.74 -0.25 -1.02
C HIS A 43 -22.26 -0.20 -1.04
N THR A 44 -22.83 0.96 -0.74
CA THR A 44 -24.27 1.26 -0.77
C THR A 44 -24.66 2.08 -2.00
N LEU A 45 -23.67 2.75 -2.60
CA LEU A 45 -23.82 3.68 -3.71
C LEU A 45 -23.52 3.04 -5.06
N THR A 46 -24.12 3.59 -6.11
CA THR A 46 -23.66 3.30 -7.48
C THR A 46 -22.28 3.89 -7.69
N LEU A 47 -21.54 3.34 -8.65
CA LEU A 47 -20.13 3.69 -8.83
C LEU A 47 -19.88 5.15 -9.20
N ASP A 48 -20.76 5.76 -9.99
CA ASP A 48 -20.74 7.17 -10.31
C ASP A 48 -20.91 8.07 -9.08
N VAL A 49 -21.90 7.78 -8.22
CA VAL A 49 -22.14 8.55 -6.99
C VAL A 49 -20.96 8.40 -6.04
N HIS A 50 -20.48 7.16 -5.81
CA HIS A 50 -19.28 6.89 -5.01
C HIS A 50 -18.06 7.69 -5.50
N THR A 51 -17.84 7.74 -6.82
CA THR A 51 -16.71 8.46 -7.41
C THR A 51 -16.82 9.96 -7.18
N LYS A 52 -18.02 10.54 -7.32
CA LYS A 52 -18.25 11.97 -7.05
C LYS A 52 -18.03 12.33 -5.58
N GLU A 53 -18.54 11.51 -4.68
CA GLU A 53 -18.36 11.69 -3.23
C GLU A 53 -16.90 11.57 -2.81
N LEU A 54 -16.17 10.59 -3.35
CA LEU A 54 -14.73 10.45 -3.12
C LEU A 54 -13.99 11.71 -3.58
N VAL A 55 -14.29 12.21 -4.78
CA VAL A 55 -13.66 13.41 -5.32
C VAL A 55 -13.96 14.63 -4.46
N ALA A 56 -15.21 14.83 -4.05
CA ALA A 56 -15.59 15.92 -3.15
C ALA A 56 -14.87 15.81 -1.80
N ALA A 57 -14.72 14.60 -1.25
CA ALA A 57 -13.98 14.38 -0.01
C ALA A 57 -12.48 14.70 -0.17
N LEU A 58 -11.86 14.36 -1.30
CA LEU A 58 -10.47 14.71 -1.60
C LEU A 58 -10.26 16.22 -1.72
N GLU A 59 -11.18 16.93 -2.39
CA GLU A 59 -11.12 18.38 -2.54
C GLU A 59 -11.25 19.14 -1.21
N ASN A 60 -11.82 18.50 -0.19
CA ASN A 60 -11.98 19.08 1.14
C ASN A 60 -10.98 18.50 2.17
N ASP A 61 -10.08 17.59 1.77
CA ASP A 61 -9.10 17.02 2.70
C ASP A 61 -8.02 18.07 3.03
N PRO A 62 -7.78 18.39 4.32
CA PRO A 62 -6.86 19.46 4.72
C PRO A 62 -5.42 19.27 4.23
N PHE A 63 -4.96 18.02 4.17
CA PHE A 63 -3.61 17.74 3.68
C PHE A 63 -3.54 17.97 2.17
N ILE A 64 -4.54 17.52 1.41
CA ILE A 64 -4.59 17.75 -0.04
C ILE A 64 -4.64 19.24 -0.35
N LEU A 65 -5.47 20.02 0.37
CA LEU A 65 -5.55 21.47 0.23
C LEU A 65 -4.23 22.20 0.53
N SER A 66 -3.32 21.58 1.30
CA SER A 66 -2.00 22.14 1.59
C SER A 66 -0.95 21.93 0.48
N LEU A 67 -1.25 21.07 -0.50
CA LEU A 67 -0.35 20.75 -1.62
C LEU A 67 -0.39 21.82 -2.70
N ASP A 68 0.57 21.78 -3.63
CA ASP A 68 0.53 22.61 -4.84
C ASP A 68 -0.79 22.44 -5.61
N PRO A 69 -1.43 23.53 -6.11
CA PRO A 69 -2.72 23.45 -6.79
C PRO A 69 -2.75 22.49 -7.98
N LYS A 70 -1.64 22.31 -8.70
CA LYS A 70 -1.57 21.35 -9.80
C LYS A 70 -1.62 19.92 -9.29
N LEU A 71 -0.90 19.63 -8.21
CA LEU A 71 -0.90 18.31 -7.58
C LEU A 71 -2.29 17.95 -7.04
N GLN A 72 -3.00 18.92 -6.44
CA GLN A 72 -4.40 18.76 -6.03
C GLN A 72 -5.29 18.28 -7.20
N LYS A 73 -5.18 18.93 -8.37
CA LYS A 73 -5.93 18.56 -9.57
C LYS A 73 -5.55 17.18 -10.11
N LEU A 74 -4.26 16.80 -10.05
CA LEU A 74 -3.82 15.45 -10.47
C LEU A 74 -4.36 14.37 -9.52
N ILE A 75 -4.39 14.63 -8.21
CA ILE A 75 -4.99 13.73 -7.22
C ILE A 75 -6.49 13.60 -7.48
N ARG A 76 -7.18 14.71 -7.76
CA ARG A 76 -8.60 14.70 -8.16
C ARG A 76 -8.84 13.85 -9.40
N LEU A 77 -7.98 13.99 -10.41
CA LEU A 77 -8.05 13.23 -11.66
C LEU A 77 -7.85 11.73 -11.40
N ALA A 78 -6.94 11.35 -10.49
CA ALA A 78 -6.81 9.97 -10.04
C ALA A 78 -8.08 9.47 -9.31
N GLY A 79 -8.71 10.33 -8.49
CA GLY A 79 -10.01 10.09 -7.85
C GLY A 79 -11.11 9.72 -8.85
N LEU A 80 -11.25 10.50 -9.92
CA LEU A 80 -12.21 10.24 -10.99
C LEU A 80 -12.00 8.88 -11.68
N MET A 81 -10.77 8.36 -11.68
CA MET A 81 -10.38 7.18 -12.44
C MET A 81 -10.20 5.89 -11.61
N HIS A 82 -10.19 6.00 -10.28
CA HIS A 82 -9.69 4.94 -9.39
C HIS A 82 -10.37 3.57 -9.62
N ASP A 83 -11.65 3.58 -9.92
CA ASP A 83 -12.49 2.38 -10.04
C ASP A 83 -12.99 2.09 -11.46
N LEU A 84 -12.46 2.75 -12.49
CA LEU A 84 -12.86 2.51 -13.89
C LEU A 84 -12.85 1.02 -14.27
N GLY A 85 -11.87 0.28 -13.75
CA GLY A 85 -11.70 -1.16 -13.96
C GLY A 85 -12.87 -2.01 -13.45
N LYS A 86 -13.66 -1.56 -12.48
CA LYS A 86 -14.84 -2.31 -11.99
C LYS A 86 -15.89 -2.52 -13.09
N THR A 87 -15.94 -1.62 -14.07
CA THR A 87 -16.86 -1.71 -15.22
C THR A 87 -16.33 -2.53 -16.39
N THR A 88 -15.08 -3.02 -16.35
CA THR A 88 -14.53 -3.86 -17.44
C THR A 88 -15.02 -5.29 -17.38
N ASP A 89 -15.42 -5.75 -16.19
CA ASP A 89 -15.99 -7.07 -15.96
C ASP A 89 -17.53 -6.97 -15.93
N ILE A 90 -18.10 -6.44 -17.02
CA ILE A 90 -19.55 -6.26 -17.16
C ILE A 90 -20.20 -7.64 -17.15
N GLY A 91 -21.03 -7.90 -16.15
CA GLY A 91 -21.97 -9.00 -16.23
C GLY A 91 -23.38 -8.57 -16.48
N LYS A 92 -24.24 -9.58 -16.44
CA LYS A 92 -25.63 -9.48 -16.90
C LYS A 92 -26.34 -8.35 -16.17
N LYS A 93 -27.33 -7.74 -16.84
CA LYS A 93 -28.25 -6.83 -16.16
C LYS A 93 -29.09 -7.67 -15.19
N GLY A 94 -29.01 -7.38 -13.89
CA GLY A 94 -29.84 -8.01 -12.86
C GLY A 94 -31.29 -7.52 -12.92
N GLU A 95 -32.18 -8.18 -12.18
CA GLU A 95 -33.63 -7.89 -12.17
C GLU A 95 -33.98 -6.45 -11.79
N SER A 96 -33.15 -5.79 -10.97
CA SER A 96 -33.30 -4.37 -10.59
C SER A 96 -32.74 -3.39 -11.63
N GLY A 97 -32.34 -3.87 -12.81
CA GLY A 97 -31.72 -3.06 -13.87
C GLY A 97 -30.22 -2.76 -13.66
N ARG A 98 -29.64 -3.26 -12.57
CA ARG A 98 -28.26 -3.04 -12.11
C ARG A 98 -27.30 -4.10 -12.65
N GLN A 99 -26.06 -3.74 -13.01
CA GLN A 99 -25.07 -4.68 -13.56
C GLN A 99 -24.54 -5.64 -12.46
N ILE A 100 -24.43 -6.94 -12.74
CA ILE A 100 -23.81 -7.97 -11.86
C ILE A 100 -22.54 -8.54 -12.50
N HIS A 101 -21.76 -9.41 -11.83
CA HIS A 101 -20.56 -10.05 -12.43
C HIS A 101 -20.96 -11.10 -13.51
N PRO A 102 -20.23 -11.22 -14.65
CA PRO A 102 -20.71 -11.95 -15.84
C PRO A 102 -20.77 -13.47 -15.67
N GLN A 103 -19.78 -14.02 -14.97
CA GLN A 103 -19.58 -15.47 -14.90
C GLN A 103 -20.09 -16.08 -13.59
N ASP A 104 -20.29 -15.26 -12.55
CA ASP A 104 -20.66 -15.72 -11.23
C ASP A 104 -21.34 -14.58 -10.48
N PRO A 105 -22.69 -14.54 -10.47
CA PRO A 105 -23.46 -13.53 -9.75
C PRO A 105 -23.16 -13.46 -8.25
N GLU A 106 -22.56 -14.50 -7.67
CA GLU A 106 -22.19 -14.60 -6.26
C GLU A 106 -20.72 -14.20 -6.00
N LYS A 107 -19.90 -13.95 -7.04
CA LYS A 107 -18.53 -13.45 -6.87
C LYS A 107 -18.54 -12.00 -6.42
N ARG A 108 -18.27 -11.83 -5.12
CA ARG A 108 -18.23 -10.54 -4.41
C ARG A 108 -17.02 -9.65 -4.72
N ARG A 109 -16.16 -9.93 -5.73
CA ARG A 109 -14.87 -9.24 -5.84
C ARG A 109 -14.41 -8.94 -7.25
N TYR A 110 -14.22 -7.64 -7.50
CA TYR A 110 -13.43 -7.08 -8.58
C TYR A 110 -11.93 -7.29 -8.29
N ALA A 111 -11.47 -8.54 -8.35
CA ALA A 111 -10.05 -8.84 -8.13
C ALA A 111 -9.21 -8.14 -9.21
N ASN A 112 -8.15 -7.43 -8.80
CA ASN A 112 -7.23 -6.70 -9.67
C ASN A 112 -7.85 -5.52 -10.44
N HIS A 113 -9.03 -5.02 -10.06
CA HIS A 113 -9.62 -3.85 -10.71
C HIS A 113 -8.70 -2.64 -10.69
N GLU A 114 -7.84 -2.50 -9.68
CA GLU A 114 -6.85 -1.44 -9.57
C GLU A 114 -5.89 -1.42 -10.77
N SER A 115 -5.48 -2.61 -11.24
CA SER A 115 -4.61 -2.75 -12.41
C SER A 115 -5.36 -2.44 -13.72
N PHE A 116 -6.63 -2.85 -13.82
CA PHE A 116 -7.48 -2.51 -14.98
C PHE A 116 -7.78 -1.01 -15.03
N SER A 117 -8.15 -0.41 -13.90
CA SER A 117 -8.34 1.04 -13.74
C SER A 117 -7.10 1.78 -14.19
N ALA A 118 -5.90 1.38 -13.74
CA ALA A 118 -4.65 2.03 -14.13
C ALA A 118 -4.38 1.93 -15.64
N LYS A 119 -4.64 0.76 -16.25
CA LYS A 119 -4.49 0.57 -17.70
C LYS A 119 -5.47 1.44 -18.50
N MET A 120 -6.74 1.51 -18.07
CA MET A 120 -7.75 2.36 -18.71
C MET A 120 -7.43 3.84 -18.54
N SER A 121 -7.03 4.24 -17.33
CA SER A 121 -6.61 5.61 -17.01
C SER A 121 -5.51 6.05 -17.94
N ARG A 122 -4.46 5.24 -18.10
CA ARG A 122 -3.35 5.55 -19.01
C ARG A 122 -3.82 5.82 -20.43
N ARG A 123 -4.68 4.95 -20.97
CA ARG A 123 -5.23 5.11 -22.32
C ARG A 123 -6.03 6.42 -22.42
N ILE A 124 -7.02 6.60 -21.55
CA ILE A 124 -7.90 7.78 -21.54
C ILE A 124 -7.09 9.08 -21.41
N LEU A 125 -6.13 9.12 -20.48
CA LEU A 125 -5.29 10.29 -20.24
C LEU A 125 -4.39 10.62 -21.44
N THR A 126 -3.79 9.60 -22.07
CA THR A 126 -2.93 9.80 -23.25
C THR A 126 -3.72 10.32 -24.45
N GLU A 127 -4.93 9.78 -24.66
CA GLU A 127 -5.79 10.12 -25.79
C GLU A 127 -6.47 11.49 -25.60
N ASN A 128 -6.80 11.89 -24.37
CA ASN A 128 -7.72 13.01 -24.14
C ASN A 128 -7.15 14.20 -23.34
N PHE A 129 -5.96 14.07 -22.75
CA PHE A 129 -5.36 15.09 -21.89
C PHE A 129 -3.95 15.49 -22.33
N ASP A 130 -3.58 16.75 -22.06
CA ASP A 130 -2.23 17.27 -22.30
C ASP A 130 -1.36 17.21 -21.04
N LEU A 131 -1.09 15.98 -20.57
CA LEU A 131 -0.23 15.74 -19.42
C LEU A 131 1.22 15.54 -19.82
N LYS A 132 2.14 16.03 -18.98
CA LYS A 132 3.55 15.62 -19.06
C LYS A 132 3.69 14.14 -18.70
N PRO A 133 4.73 13.43 -19.18
CA PRO A 133 4.96 12.02 -18.84
C PRO A 133 4.93 11.74 -17.33
N GLU A 134 5.52 12.60 -16.52
CA GLU A 134 5.59 12.44 -15.06
C GLU A 134 4.21 12.60 -14.41
N GLU A 135 3.38 13.51 -14.92
CA GLU A 135 2.02 13.76 -14.43
C GLU A 135 1.09 12.59 -14.78
N LEU A 136 1.21 12.07 -16.01
CA LEU A 136 0.52 10.86 -16.44
C LEU A 136 0.89 9.66 -15.55
N GLU A 137 2.19 9.44 -15.35
CA GLU A 137 2.68 8.35 -14.48
C GLU A 137 2.20 8.52 -13.03
N PHE A 138 2.18 9.75 -12.51
CA PHE A 138 1.66 10.03 -11.16
C PHE A 138 0.20 9.61 -11.02
N VAL A 139 -0.67 10.07 -11.91
CA VAL A 139 -2.11 9.73 -11.87
C VAL A 139 -2.31 8.22 -12.02
N VAL A 140 -1.65 7.59 -12.99
CA VAL A 140 -1.80 6.14 -13.26
C VAL A 140 -1.30 5.29 -12.10
N LYS A 141 -0.17 5.64 -11.48
CA LYS A 141 0.34 4.91 -10.32
C LYS A 141 -0.53 5.12 -9.09
N LEU A 142 -1.02 6.33 -8.84
CA LEU A 142 -1.95 6.60 -7.74
C LEU A 142 -3.24 5.78 -7.90
N VAL A 143 -3.81 5.72 -9.11
CA VAL A 143 -4.95 4.84 -9.43
C VAL A 143 -4.58 3.38 -9.16
N ARG A 144 -3.41 2.90 -9.56
CA ARG A 144 -3.01 1.50 -9.28
C ARG A 144 -2.89 1.19 -7.79
N MET A 145 -2.49 2.19 -7.00
CA MET A 145 -2.18 2.06 -5.58
C MET A 145 -3.37 2.31 -4.66
N HIS A 146 -4.53 2.72 -5.17
CA HIS A 146 -5.68 3.01 -4.31
C HIS A 146 -6.15 1.79 -3.47
N GLY A 147 -5.85 0.57 -3.90
CA GLY A 147 -6.09 -0.65 -3.11
C GLY A 147 -5.02 -0.95 -2.04
N ASP A 148 -3.83 -0.37 -2.14
CA ASP A 148 -2.71 -0.64 -1.22
C ASP A 148 -2.98 -0.10 0.17
N ILE A 149 -3.64 1.06 0.29
CA ILE A 149 -4.04 1.63 1.59
C ILE A 149 -4.92 0.66 2.38
N MET A 150 -5.80 -0.10 1.71
CA MET A 150 -6.60 -1.11 2.40
C MET A 150 -5.75 -2.25 2.94
N GLN A 151 -4.70 -2.63 2.24
CA GLN A 151 -3.81 -3.68 2.70
C GLN A 151 -2.97 -3.20 3.89
N ILE A 152 -2.46 -1.96 3.84
CA ILE A 152 -1.71 -1.33 4.94
C ILE A 152 -2.58 -1.19 6.18
N MET A 153 -3.79 -0.64 6.04
CA MET A 153 -4.74 -0.51 7.13
C MET A 153 -5.09 -1.88 7.73
N ASN A 154 -5.42 -2.88 6.90
CA ASN A 154 -5.76 -4.22 7.39
C ASN A 154 -4.62 -4.85 8.18
N HIS A 155 -3.37 -4.62 7.75
CA HIS A 155 -2.19 -5.07 8.48
C HIS A 155 -2.07 -4.36 9.83
N PHE A 156 -2.24 -3.03 9.86
CA PHE A 156 -2.20 -2.21 11.08
C PHE A 156 -3.24 -2.60 12.14
N ILE A 157 -4.46 -2.97 11.73
CA ILE A 157 -5.52 -3.42 12.64
C ILE A 157 -5.45 -4.92 12.97
N GLY A 158 -4.37 -5.61 12.57
CA GLY A 158 -4.16 -7.02 12.88
C GLY A 158 -5.09 -7.98 12.12
N ILE A 159 -5.76 -7.53 11.04
CA ILE A 159 -6.47 -8.44 10.13
C ILE A 159 -5.44 -9.14 9.26
N LYS A 160 -4.78 -10.15 9.83
CA LYS A 160 -3.91 -11.07 9.10
C LYS A 160 -4.80 -11.98 8.26
N LYS A 161 -4.49 -12.14 6.96
CA LYS A 161 -5.01 -13.26 6.19
C LYS A 161 -4.41 -14.51 6.83
N ASP A 162 -5.20 -15.23 7.62
CA ASP A 162 -4.81 -16.56 8.03
C ASP A 162 -4.83 -17.44 6.77
N GLU A 163 -3.65 -17.77 6.23
CA GLU A 163 -3.52 -18.58 5.02
C GLU A 163 -4.19 -19.95 5.18
N LYS A 164 -4.39 -20.42 6.42
CA LYS A 164 -4.95 -21.73 6.72
C LYS A 164 -6.41 -21.69 7.15
N SER A 165 -6.90 -20.59 7.72
CA SER A 165 -8.31 -20.46 8.09
C SER A 165 -9.07 -19.53 7.14
N LYS A 166 -10.05 -20.08 6.41
CA LYS A 166 -11.00 -19.30 5.60
C LYS A 166 -11.88 -18.34 6.43
N ARG A 167 -11.66 -18.23 7.75
CA ARG A 167 -12.44 -17.39 8.66
C ARG A 167 -11.59 -16.20 9.12
N LYS A 168 -11.96 -15.01 8.63
CA LYS A 168 -11.50 -13.75 9.24
C LYS A 168 -12.05 -13.69 10.67
N LYS A 169 -11.18 -13.64 11.68
CA LYS A 169 -11.62 -13.22 13.02
C LYS A 169 -11.88 -11.73 12.97
N SER A 170 -13.06 -11.31 13.42
CA SER A 170 -13.36 -9.89 13.57
C SER A 170 -12.34 -9.24 14.51
N PRO A 171 -11.80 -8.06 14.18
CA PRO A 171 -10.85 -7.37 15.04
C PRO A 171 -11.48 -7.14 16.42
N LYS A 172 -10.74 -7.45 17.50
CA LYS A 172 -11.14 -7.06 18.85
C LYS A 172 -10.79 -5.58 19.00
N THR A 173 -11.79 -4.76 19.30
CA THR A 173 -11.80 -3.28 19.28
C THR A 173 -10.84 -2.56 20.24
N SER A 174 -9.87 -3.23 20.88
CA SER A 174 -9.07 -2.61 21.95
C SER A 174 -7.55 -2.53 21.73
N LYS A 175 -6.95 -3.13 20.70
CA LYS A 175 -5.50 -2.97 20.42
C LYS A 175 -5.20 -3.02 18.92
N TYR A 176 -4.59 -1.96 18.40
CA TYR A 176 -3.90 -1.97 17.10
C TYR A 176 -2.63 -2.83 17.22
N ASP A 177 -2.32 -3.63 16.19
CA ASP A 177 -1.08 -4.41 16.14
C ASP A 177 0.03 -3.48 15.65
N LEU A 178 0.62 -2.73 16.59
CA LEU A 178 1.74 -1.83 16.26
C LEU A 178 2.91 -2.66 15.74
N PRO A 179 3.51 -2.28 14.60
CA PRO A 179 4.51 -3.10 13.95
C PRO A 179 5.79 -3.19 14.79
N GLU A 180 6.30 -4.42 14.90
CA GLU A 180 7.58 -4.72 15.53
C GLU A 180 8.39 -5.72 14.70
N GLY A 181 9.71 -5.51 14.64
CA GLY A 181 10.65 -6.45 14.02
C GLY A 181 10.30 -6.79 12.57
N LYS A 182 9.87 -8.04 12.32
CA LYS A 182 9.58 -8.53 10.96
C LYS A 182 8.30 -7.92 10.36
N ASP A 183 7.38 -7.42 11.17
CA ASP A 183 6.16 -6.79 10.67
C ASP A 183 6.48 -5.46 9.93
N LEU A 184 7.62 -4.82 10.21
CA LEU A 184 8.09 -3.63 9.49
C LEU A 184 8.55 -3.91 8.05
N THR A 185 8.89 -5.16 7.69
CA THR A 185 9.21 -5.52 6.30
C THR A 185 8.03 -5.24 5.37
N TYR A 186 6.80 -5.50 5.80
CA TYR A 186 5.62 -5.21 5.02
C TYR A 186 5.46 -3.70 4.76
N TYR A 187 5.72 -2.86 5.77
CA TYR A 187 5.68 -1.41 5.59
C TYR A 187 6.82 -0.91 4.69
N ALA A 188 8.00 -1.52 4.76
CA ALA A 188 9.11 -1.21 3.87
C ALA A 188 8.77 -1.47 2.40
N GLU A 189 8.17 -2.62 2.08
CA GLU A 189 7.68 -2.92 0.72
C GLU A 189 6.66 -1.87 0.23
N ARG A 190 5.77 -1.41 1.13
CA ARG A 190 4.78 -0.39 0.80
C ARG A 190 5.39 1.00 0.66
N MET A 191 6.45 1.30 1.41
CA MET A 191 7.25 2.51 1.22
C MET A 191 7.92 2.51 -0.15
N GLU A 192 8.52 1.39 -0.57
CA GLU A 192 9.08 1.27 -1.92
C GLU A 192 8.02 1.50 -3.00
N HIS A 193 6.82 0.96 -2.84
CA HIS A 193 5.71 1.23 -3.76
C HIS A 193 5.31 2.72 -3.79
N ALA A 194 5.16 3.34 -2.61
CA ALA A 194 4.80 4.76 -2.51
C ALA A 194 5.89 5.64 -3.13
N ASP A 195 7.16 5.29 -2.96
CA ASP A 195 8.27 6.03 -3.52
C ASP A 195 8.28 6.03 -5.05
N MET A 196 7.65 5.03 -5.69
CA MET A 196 7.48 4.99 -7.15
C MET A 196 6.59 6.11 -7.70
N LEU A 197 5.85 6.85 -6.86
CA LEU A 197 5.13 8.05 -7.31
C LEU A 197 6.14 9.11 -7.80
N PRO A 198 6.08 9.52 -9.09
CA PRO A 198 7.05 10.40 -9.72
C PRO A 198 6.78 11.88 -9.36
N VAL A 199 6.79 12.16 -8.05
CA VAL A 199 6.62 13.49 -7.48
C VAL A 199 7.69 13.70 -6.42
N ASP A 200 8.28 14.89 -6.42
CA ASP A 200 9.27 15.30 -5.43
C ASP A 200 8.59 15.67 -4.11
N LEU A 201 8.23 14.63 -3.35
CA LEU A 201 7.63 14.73 -2.03
C LEU A 201 8.34 13.76 -1.09
N SER A 202 8.32 14.10 0.21
CA SER A 202 8.79 13.16 1.23
C SER A 202 7.95 11.87 1.19
N ILE A 203 8.55 10.75 1.61
CA ILE A 203 7.79 9.49 1.71
C ILE A 203 6.56 9.65 2.61
N LYS A 204 6.66 10.45 3.68
CA LYS A 204 5.56 10.76 4.61
C LYS A 204 4.40 11.43 3.88
N ASP A 205 4.70 12.40 3.01
CA ASP A 205 3.68 13.10 2.21
C ASP A 205 3.06 12.20 1.15
N LYS A 206 3.86 11.34 0.49
CA LYS A 206 3.35 10.34 -0.46
C LYS A 206 2.35 9.39 0.21
N PHE A 207 2.61 8.94 1.44
CA PHE A 207 1.63 8.16 2.22
C PHE A 207 0.41 8.97 2.63
N ASN A 208 0.57 10.25 3.01
CA ASN A 208 -0.57 11.10 3.34
C ASN A 208 -1.52 11.27 2.16
N ILE A 209 -1.02 11.32 0.92
CA ILE A 209 -1.86 11.26 -0.30
C ILE A 209 -2.65 9.94 -0.33
N LEU A 210 -2.00 8.79 -0.15
CA LEU A 210 -2.66 7.48 -0.13
C LEU A 210 -3.70 7.38 1.00
N PHE A 211 -3.45 8.00 2.15
CA PHE A 211 -4.34 7.98 3.31
C PHE A 211 -5.55 8.87 3.09
N ALA A 212 -5.36 10.06 2.52
CA ALA A 212 -6.46 10.92 2.08
C ALA A 212 -7.35 10.17 1.08
N PHE A 213 -6.75 9.45 0.12
CA PHE A 213 -7.46 8.61 -0.83
C PHE A 213 -8.27 7.50 -0.15
N GLY A 214 -7.66 6.77 0.79
CA GLY A 214 -8.35 5.72 1.54
C GLY A 214 -9.48 6.25 2.43
N ARG A 215 -9.29 7.41 3.07
CA ARG A 215 -10.34 8.09 3.85
C ARG A 215 -11.49 8.53 2.95
N ALA A 216 -11.18 9.16 1.82
CA ALA A 216 -12.17 9.62 0.86
C ALA A 216 -12.97 8.44 0.28
N ASP A 217 -12.31 7.35 -0.11
CA ASP A 217 -12.97 6.12 -0.59
C ASP A 217 -13.91 5.50 0.45
N LYS A 218 -13.49 5.41 1.71
CA LYS A 218 -14.36 4.87 2.77
C LYS A 218 -15.43 5.85 3.23
N GLY A 219 -15.12 7.14 3.24
CA GLY A 219 -16.05 8.21 3.55
C GLY A 219 -17.14 8.36 2.51
N ALA A 220 -16.84 8.13 1.23
CA ALA A 220 -17.81 8.18 0.14
C ALA A 220 -18.97 7.20 0.35
N ASN A 221 -18.72 6.05 0.98
CA ASN A 221 -19.75 5.07 1.33
C ASN A 221 -20.65 5.49 2.51
N TYR A 222 -20.43 6.67 3.09
CA TYR A 222 -21.17 7.23 4.22
C TYR A 222 -21.55 8.70 3.97
N ASN A 223 -22.56 8.90 3.12
CA ASN A 223 -23.16 10.22 2.87
C ASN A 223 -24.64 10.27 3.32
N GLU A 224 -25.24 11.46 3.23
CA GLU A 224 -26.65 11.69 3.61
C GLU A 224 -27.60 10.83 2.78
N GLU A 225 -27.31 10.58 1.50
CA GLU A 225 -28.11 9.67 0.66
C GLU A 225 -28.10 8.23 1.20
N THR A 226 -26.93 7.72 1.60
CA THR A 226 -26.82 6.38 2.22
C THR A 226 -27.62 6.32 3.52
N ARG A 227 -27.61 7.42 4.30
CA ARG A 227 -28.39 7.54 5.53
C ARG A 227 -29.89 7.59 5.24
N GLU A 228 -30.34 8.42 4.30
CA GLU A 228 -31.75 8.50 3.90
C GLU A 228 -32.26 7.16 3.36
N ARG A 229 -31.46 6.44 2.55
CA ARG A 229 -31.82 5.09 2.08
C ARG A 229 -31.91 4.09 3.23
N MET A 230 -31.03 4.19 4.24
CA MET A 230 -31.12 3.38 5.46
C MET A 230 -32.39 3.70 6.26
N GLU A 231 -32.72 4.98 6.41
CA GLU A 231 -33.87 5.43 7.21
C GLU A 231 -35.21 5.14 6.50
N ASN A 232 -35.24 5.21 5.15
CA ASN A 232 -36.46 5.06 4.35
C ASN A 232 -36.69 3.65 3.79
N SER A 233 -35.75 2.70 3.92
CA SER A 233 -35.99 1.33 3.43
C SER A 233 -37.10 0.65 4.23
N SER A 234 -38.10 0.12 3.53
CA SER A 234 -39.19 -0.68 4.10
C SER A 234 -38.74 -2.08 4.55
N TYR A 235 -37.51 -2.50 4.22
CA TYR A 235 -37.01 -3.84 4.49
C TYR A 235 -35.97 -3.83 5.62
N GLU A 236 -36.32 -4.45 6.75
CA GLU A 236 -35.46 -4.63 7.94
C GLU A 236 -34.05 -5.13 7.57
N ASN A 237 -33.98 -6.11 6.67
CA ASN A 237 -32.74 -6.72 6.22
C ASN A 237 -31.82 -5.74 5.46
N GLU A 238 -32.39 -4.80 4.71
CA GLU A 238 -31.61 -3.79 3.99
C GLU A 238 -31.08 -2.74 4.97
N ARG A 239 -31.92 -2.29 5.92
CA ARG A 239 -31.50 -1.38 7.00
C ARG A 239 -30.35 -1.96 7.83
N SER A 240 -30.47 -3.23 8.24
CA SER A 240 -29.42 -3.92 9.00
C SER A 240 -28.12 -4.02 8.20
N LYS A 241 -28.20 -4.35 6.91
CA LYS A 241 -27.01 -4.42 6.04
C LYS A 241 -26.34 -3.07 5.90
N ILE A 242 -27.10 -2.00 5.64
CA ILE A 242 -26.53 -0.65 5.50
C ILE A 242 -25.87 -0.23 6.82
N LYS A 243 -26.54 -0.45 7.96
CA LYS A 243 -25.96 -0.17 9.29
C LYS A 243 -24.63 -0.89 9.51
N ASP A 244 -24.54 -2.17 9.13
CA ASP A 244 -23.30 -2.94 9.23
C ASP A 244 -22.19 -2.39 8.32
N VAL A 245 -22.53 -1.94 7.11
CA VAL A 245 -21.56 -1.31 6.19
C VAL A 245 -21.04 0.00 6.78
N VAL A 246 -21.95 0.86 7.25
CA VAL A 246 -21.61 2.15 7.88
C VAL A 246 -20.68 1.95 9.07
N GLU A 247 -20.99 1.00 9.95
CA GLU A 247 -20.16 0.74 11.13
C GLU A 247 -18.76 0.24 10.73
N LYS A 248 -18.66 -0.63 9.72
CA LYS A 248 -17.36 -1.06 9.17
C LYS A 248 -16.57 0.12 8.59
N CYS A 249 -17.21 0.99 7.82
CA CYS A 249 -16.54 2.17 7.26
C CYS A 249 -16.05 3.12 8.36
N LYS A 250 -16.85 3.35 9.42
CA LYS A 250 -16.42 4.15 10.58
C LYS A 250 -15.17 3.57 11.25
N VAL A 251 -15.16 2.27 11.51
CA VAL A 251 -13.99 1.58 12.08
C VAL A 251 -12.77 1.71 11.16
N GLN A 252 -12.95 1.57 9.85
CA GLN A 252 -11.86 1.71 8.87
C GLN A 252 -11.34 3.14 8.78
N ILE A 253 -12.20 4.15 8.77
CA ILE A 253 -11.79 5.57 8.76
C ILE A 253 -11.03 5.91 10.04
N ALA A 254 -11.49 5.42 11.21
CA ALA A 254 -10.79 5.58 12.47
C ALA A 254 -9.41 4.90 12.44
N ALA A 255 -9.32 3.70 11.88
CA ALA A 255 -8.06 2.98 11.70
C ALA A 255 -7.09 3.69 10.76
N ILE A 256 -7.55 4.24 9.63
CA ILE A 256 -6.72 5.03 8.72
C ILE A 256 -6.23 6.31 9.41
N SER A 257 -7.09 6.95 10.20
CA SER A 257 -6.72 8.15 10.95
C SER A 257 -5.65 7.83 11.99
N GLU A 258 -5.78 6.72 12.70
CA GLU A 258 -4.79 6.30 13.70
C GLU A 258 -3.47 5.85 13.05
N LEU A 259 -3.54 5.12 11.93
CA LEU A 259 -2.39 4.80 11.11
C LEU A 259 -1.68 6.07 10.63
N GLY A 260 -2.42 7.12 10.26
CA GLY A 260 -1.89 8.43 9.93
C GLY A 260 -1.02 9.02 11.04
N LYS A 261 -1.45 8.89 12.31
CA LYS A 261 -0.67 9.33 13.47
C LYS A 261 0.56 8.45 13.71
N ALA A 262 0.45 7.14 13.46
CA ALA A 262 1.54 6.19 13.65
C ALA A 262 2.60 6.24 12.54
N LEU A 263 2.24 6.74 11.36
CA LEU A 263 3.07 6.71 10.17
C LEU A 263 4.47 7.33 10.34
N PRO A 264 4.64 8.52 10.96
CA PRO A 264 5.99 9.08 11.15
C PRO A 264 6.91 8.11 11.89
N ALA A 265 6.43 7.48 12.97
CA ALA A 265 7.19 6.49 13.72
C ALA A 265 7.43 5.20 12.93
N ILE A 266 6.46 4.77 12.11
CA ILE A 266 6.63 3.60 11.22
C ILE A 266 7.72 3.88 10.18
N VAL A 267 7.69 5.04 9.53
CA VAL A 267 8.69 5.47 8.54
C VAL A 267 10.07 5.54 9.19
N ASP A 268 10.18 6.23 10.33
CA ASP A 268 11.45 6.35 11.05
C ASP A 268 11.99 4.97 11.47
N ALA A 269 11.11 4.04 11.85
CA ALA A 269 11.48 2.66 12.20
C ALA A 269 11.96 1.85 10.98
N VAL A 270 11.35 2.03 9.82
CA VAL A 270 11.77 1.38 8.57
C VAL A 270 13.09 1.95 8.08
N GLU A 271 13.25 3.29 8.07
CA GLU A 271 14.49 3.95 7.69
C GLU A 271 15.64 3.54 8.62
N GLY A 272 15.38 3.52 9.94
CA GLY A 272 16.32 2.98 10.93
C GLY A 272 16.70 1.53 10.62
N MET A 273 15.70 0.66 10.37
CA MET A 273 15.93 -0.74 10.00
C MET A 273 16.80 -0.88 8.74
N GLN A 274 16.55 -0.09 7.70
CA GLN A 274 17.32 -0.08 6.44
C GLN A 274 18.75 0.45 6.65
N ALA A 275 18.91 1.44 7.54
CA ALA A 275 20.19 2.00 7.95
C ALA A 275 20.98 1.10 8.93
N GLY A 276 20.46 -0.08 9.26
CA GLY A 276 21.14 -1.03 10.13
C GLY A 276 20.87 -0.83 11.63
N ASP A 277 19.73 -0.27 12.03
CA ASP A 277 19.23 -0.40 13.40
C ASP A 277 18.68 -1.82 13.61
N ASN A 278 19.55 -2.72 14.05
CA ASN A 278 19.30 -4.16 14.09
C ASN A 278 18.57 -4.65 15.33
N ALA A 279 18.22 -3.75 16.24
CA ALA A 279 17.57 -4.15 17.45
C ALA A 279 16.08 -3.87 17.37
N ARG A 280 15.34 -4.92 16.98
CA ARG A 280 13.87 -5.03 17.07
C ARG A 280 13.17 -3.66 16.93
N PRO A 281 13.28 -3.01 15.76
CA PRO A 281 12.63 -1.72 15.57
C PRO A 281 11.14 -1.88 15.88
N LYS A 282 10.64 -1.00 16.75
CA LYS A 282 9.30 -1.08 17.30
C LYS A 282 8.68 0.30 17.34
N VAL A 283 7.45 0.37 16.89
CA VAL A 283 6.60 1.53 17.12
C VAL A 283 5.88 1.31 18.45
N VAL A 284 6.03 2.26 19.38
CA VAL A 284 5.33 2.24 20.66
C VAL A 284 4.45 3.48 20.78
N PHE A 285 3.34 3.36 21.51
CA PHE A 285 2.51 4.51 21.87
C PHE A 285 2.91 4.97 23.28
N HIS A 286 3.54 6.13 23.39
CA HIS A 286 4.06 6.68 24.64
C HIS A 286 3.62 8.14 24.78
N ASN A 287 3.06 8.51 25.93
CA ASN A 287 2.60 9.88 26.23
C ASN A 287 1.64 10.49 25.19
N GLY A 288 0.79 9.66 24.58
CA GLY A 288 -0.18 10.12 23.57
C GLY A 288 0.36 10.19 22.15
N GLU A 289 1.61 9.80 21.92
CA GLU A 289 2.27 9.85 20.62
C GLU A 289 2.82 8.48 20.21
N TYR A 290 2.87 8.24 18.90
CA TYR A 290 3.59 7.12 18.34
C TYR A 290 5.06 7.49 18.19
N VAL A 291 5.94 6.71 18.80
CA VAL A 291 7.38 6.94 18.74
C VAL A 291 8.08 5.69 18.24
N TYR A 292 9.09 5.90 17.40
CA TYR A 292 10.06 4.86 17.07
C TYR A 292 10.96 4.65 18.28
N ASP A 293 10.79 3.52 18.96
CA ASP A 293 11.59 3.16 20.12
C ASP A 293 12.99 2.72 19.67
N LYS A 294 13.91 3.69 19.64
CA LYS A 294 15.33 3.49 19.34
C LYS A 294 16.11 2.85 20.49
N ASN A 295 15.48 2.55 21.64
CA ASN A 295 16.18 2.25 22.89
C ASN A 295 16.91 0.91 22.96
N VAL A 296 17.03 0.18 21.85
CA VAL A 296 17.94 -0.95 21.81
C VAL A 296 19.15 -0.56 20.98
N LYS A 297 20.12 0.10 21.61
CA LYS A 297 21.46 0.19 21.04
C LYS A 297 21.93 -1.24 20.80
N VAL A 298 22.16 -1.58 19.54
CA VAL A 298 22.81 -2.84 19.17
C VAL A 298 24.23 -2.74 19.71
N VAL A 299 24.50 -3.39 20.85
CA VAL A 299 25.86 -3.54 21.35
C VAL A 299 26.59 -4.43 20.35
N ILE A 300 27.48 -3.83 19.56
CA ILE A 300 28.33 -4.59 18.64
C ILE A 300 29.25 -5.45 19.52
N PRO A 301 29.22 -6.79 19.40
CA PRO A 301 30.14 -7.65 20.12
C PRO A 301 31.58 -7.23 19.84
N GLU A 302 32.43 -7.18 20.87
CA GLU A 302 33.79 -6.65 20.76
C GLU A 302 34.58 -7.33 19.62
N GLN A 303 34.38 -8.64 19.43
CA GLN A 303 34.99 -9.43 18.37
C GLN A 303 34.56 -8.95 16.97
N LEU A 304 33.26 -8.67 16.79
CA LEU A 304 32.74 -8.13 15.53
C LEU A 304 33.20 -6.67 15.30
N GLY A 305 33.33 -5.90 16.38
CA GLY A 305 33.88 -4.54 16.34
C GLY A 305 35.30 -4.47 15.79
N LYS A 306 36.10 -5.52 16.01
CA LYS A 306 37.49 -5.66 15.55
C LYS A 306 37.62 -6.04 14.07
N VAL A 307 36.53 -6.43 13.39
CA VAL A 307 36.57 -6.78 11.96
C VAL A 307 36.75 -5.51 11.12
N GLN A 308 37.96 -5.30 10.60
CA GLN A 308 38.32 -4.09 9.87
C GLN A 308 37.75 -4.04 8.44
N SER A 309 37.52 -5.21 7.83
CA SER A 309 36.96 -5.31 6.48
C SER A 309 35.48 -4.94 6.40
N LEU A 310 34.80 -4.79 7.55
CA LEU A 310 33.40 -4.38 7.62
C LEU A 310 33.29 -2.93 8.08
N ASP A 311 32.44 -2.15 7.41
CA ASP A 311 32.06 -0.83 7.90
C ASP A 311 31.12 -0.91 9.11
N GLU A 312 30.93 0.20 9.82
CA GLU A 312 30.08 0.24 11.02
C GLU A 312 28.61 -0.13 10.75
N ASN A 313 28.08 0.17 9.56
CA ASN A 313 26.71 -0.23 9.20
C ASN A 313 26.63 -1.75 8.98
N GLN A 314 27.59 -2.31 8.25
CA GLN A 314 27.71 -3.76 8.05
C GLN A 314 27.85 -4.50 9.39
N LYS A 315 28.70 -4.01 10.31
CA LYS A 315 28.86 -4.60 11.66
C LYS A 315 27.53 -4.60 12.43
N LYS A 316 26.80 -3.49 12.43
CA LYS A 316 25.48 -3.43 13.07
C LYS A 316 24.54 -4.49 12.47
N ARG A 317 24.47 -4.57 11.14
CA ARG A 317 23.64 -5.53 10.37
C ARG A 317 23.97 -6.99 10.66
N LEU A 318 25.19 -7.26 11.06
CA LEU A 318 25.67 -8.61 11.32
C LEU A 318 25.55 -9.06 12.77
N VAL A 319 25.22 -8.20 13.75
CA VAL A 319 25.18 -8.59 15.17
C VAL A 319 24.28 -9.80 15.43
N LYS A 320 23.07 -9.83 14.85
CA LYS A 320 22.15 -10.96 15.04
C LYS A 320 22.70 -12.25 14.43
N SER A 321 23.28 -12.16 13.24
CA SER A 321 23.92 -13.28 12.56
C SER A 321 25.10 -13.80 13.35
N PHE A 322 25.92 -12.91 13.87
CA PHE A 322 27.08 -13.19 14.70
C PHE A 322 26.69 -14.00 15.94
N ILE A 323 25.71 -13.53 16.71
CA ILE A 323 25.20 -14.22 17.90
C ILE A 323 24.64 -15.61 17.54
N ASN A 324 23.88 -15.71 16.45
CA ASN A 324 23.35 -16.99 16.00
C ASN A 324 24.45 -17.96 15.59
N PHE A 325 25.49 -17.48 14.89
CA PHE A 325 26.59 -18.31 14.44
C PHE A 325 27.44 -18.80 15.63
N GLN A 326 27.67 -17.96 16.64
CA GLN A 326 28.31 -18.39 17.88
C GLN A 326 27.51 -19.50 18.58
N ARG A 327 26.18 -19.39 18.59
CA ARG A 327 25.31 -20.44 19.14
C ARG A 327 25.39 -21.74 18.33
N TYR A 328 25.35 -21.66 17.01
CA TYR A 328 25.49 -22.84 16.14
C TYR A 328 26.87 -23.50 16.31
N LEU A 329 27.93 -22.69 16.41
CA LEU A 329 29.29 -23.18 16.64
C LEU A 329 29.38 -23.89 17.99
N ALA A 330 28.79 -23.34 19.04
CA ALA A 330 28.73 -23.99 20.36
C ALA A 330 27.93 -25.31 20.37
N GLN A 331 27.10 -25.53 19.36
CA GLN A 331 26.31 -26.76 19.16
C GLN A 331 26.92 -27.69 18.11
N ASP A 332 28.10 -27.37 17.58
CA ASP A 332 28.77 -28.07 16.47
C ASP A 332 27.91 -28.18 15.19
N GLU A 333 27.03 -27.19 14.96
CA GLU A 333 26.12 -27.14 13.81
C GLU A 333 26.74 -26.40 12.60
N LEU A 334 27.92 -26.83 12.15
CA LEU A 334 28.64 -26.24 11.00
C LEU A 334 27.79 -26.17 9.72
N GLY A 335 26.90 -27.15 9.50
CA GLY A 335 25.97 -27.15 8.37
C GLY A 335 24.98 -25.98 8.39
N ALA A 336 24.47 -25.59 9.56
CA ALA A 336 23.58 -24.44 9.72
C ALA A 336 24.32 -23.13 9.42
N ILE A 337 25.57 -23.00 9.89
CA ILE A 337 26.45 -21.86 9.58
C ILE A 337 26.71 -21.79 8.08
N LYS A 338 27.01 -22.91 7.42
CA LYS A 338 27.22 -22.97 5.97
C LYS A 338 26.00 -22.48 5.19
N MET A 339 24.83 -23.03 5.45
CA MET A 339 23.59 -22.62 4.77
C MET A 339 23.30 -21.12 4.98
N ALA A 340 23.42 -20.65 6.23
CA ALA A 340 23.18 -19.25 6.55
C ALA A 340 24.23 -18.32 5.94
N SER A 341 25.50 -18.73 5.85
CA SER A 341 26.57 -17.94 5.22
C SER A 341 26.33 -17.72 3.73
N HIS A 342 25.97 -18.79 3.01
CA HIS A 342 25.66 -18.69 1.57
C HIS A 342 24.39 -17.88 1.28
N GLY A 343 23.35 -18.02 2.10
CA GLY A 343 22.11 -17.26 1.93
C GLY A 343 22.22 -15.82 2.41
N LEU A 344 22.54 -15.62 3.69
CA LEU A 344 22.48 -14.33 4.34
C LEU A 344 23.70 -13.46 4.04
N LEU A 345 24.92 -13.98 4.23
CA LEU A 345 26.13 -13.17 4.07
C LEU A 345 26.43 -12.88 2.59
N ARG A 346 26.32 -13.91 1.74
CA ARG A 346 26.67 -13.76 0.33
C ARG A 346 25.55 -13.14 -0.52
N LYS A 347 24.31 -13.64 -0.42
CA LYS A 347 23.21 -13.12 -1.27
C LYS A 347 22.58 -11.84 -0.72
N ASN A 348 22.26 -11.80 0.57
CA ASN A 348 21.52 -10.68 1.14
C ASN A 348 22.42 -9.51 1.57
N MET A 349 23.57 -9.81 2.17
CA MET A 349 24.52 -8.80 2.65
C MET A 349 25.58 -8.42 1.61
N LYS A 350 25.76 -9.24 0.56
CA LYS A 350 26.73 -9.04 -0.51
C LYS A 350 28.17 -8.82 -0.01
N LEU A 351 28.55 -9.51 1.06
CA LEU A 351 29.92 -9.45 1.57
C LEU A 351 30.89 -10.06 0.55
N SER A 352 32.07 -9.47 0.41
CA SER A 352 33.17 -10.10 -0.33
C SER A 352 33.62 -11.39 0.37
N ASP A 353 34.34 -12.25 -0.35
CA ASP A 353 34.87 -13.48 0.23
C ASP A 353 35.83 -13.16 1.41
N GLU A 354 36.61 -12.08 1.31
CA GLU A 354 37.47 -11.56 2.40
C GLU A 354 36.66 -11.12 3.62
N GLN A 355 35.62 -10.29 3.42
CA GLN A 355 34.72 -9.86 4.49
C GLN A 355 34.02 -11.05 5.17
N MET A 356 33.67 -12.08 4.40
CA MET A 356 33.08 -13.30 4.95
C MET A 356 34.09 -14.08 5.81
N VAL A 357 35.33 -14.25 5.34
CA VAL A 357 36.39 -14.92 6.10
C VAL A 357 36.60 -14.20 7.43
N ASP A 358 36.79 -12.88 7.41
CA ASP A 358 37.04 -12.13 8.65
C ASP A 358 35.86 -12.18 9.61
N PHE A 359 34.63 -12.08 9.09
CA PHE A 359 33.42 -12.22 9.90
C PHE A 359 33.33 -13.60 10.57
N LEU A 360 33.58 -14.68 9.82
CA LEU A 360 33.51 -16.05 10.34
C LEU A 360 34.63 -16.32 11.36
N LYS A 361 35.83 -15.77 11.14
CA LYS A 361 36.92 -15.80 12.13
C LYS A 361 36.53 -15.04 13.40
N ALA A 362 35.91 -13.88 13.27
CA ALA A 362 35.44 -13.12 14.43
C ALA A 362 34.35 -13.86 15.23
N VAL A 363 33.51 -14.67 14.56
CA VAL A 363 32.56 -15.57 15.23
C VAL A 363 33.29 -16.62 16.08
N GLY A 364 34.50 -17.03 15.66
CA GLY A 364 35.34 -18.00 16.36
C GLY A 364 35.60 -19.29 15.57
N LEU A 365 35.33 -19.33 14.26
CA LEU A 365 35.65 -20.48 13.43
C LEU A 365 37.16 -20.60 13.19
N THR A 366 37.68 -21.84 13.13
CA THR A 366 39.06 -22.11 12.70
C THR A 366 39.22 -21.95 11.19
N ASP A 367 40.46 -21.88 10.71
CA ASP A 367 40.74 -21.76 9.27
C ASP A 367 40.11 -22.91 8.46
N GLU A 368 40.20 -24.14 8.97
CA GLU A 368 39.60 -25.33 8.32
C GLU A 368 38.07 -25.25 8.29
N GLN A 369 37.45 -24.77 9.37
CA GLN A 369 36.00 -24.59 9.43
C GLN A 369 35.52 -23.50 8.48
N VAL A 370 36.29 -22.40 8.36
CA VAL A 370 36.00 -21.32 7.39
C VAL A 370 36.06 -21.86 5.97
N GLU A 371 37.06 -22.65 5.61
CA GLU A 371 37.15 -23.29 4.29
C GLU A 371 35.93 -24.17 4.00
N VAL A 372 35.49 -24.99 4.95
CA VAL A 372 34.30 -25.84 4.81
C VAL A 372 33.02 -25.02 4.58
N VAL A 373 32.87 -23.92 5.32
CA VAL A 373 31.69 -23.03 5.25
C VAL A 373 31.65 -22.27 3.92
N ILE A 374 32.81 -21.80 3.41
CA ILE A 374 32.89 -21.00 2.19
C ILE A 374 32.90 -21.86 0.91
N ALA A 375 33.37 -23.12 1.00
CA ALA A 375 33.38 -24.05 -0.12
C ALA A 375 31.99 -24.14 -0.77
N LYS A 376 31.96 -23.98 -2.11
CA LYS A 376 30.75 -23.94 -2.93
C LYS A 376 29.95 -25.24 -2.90
#